data_AF-A0A8J6ZEV9-F1
#
_entry.id   AF-A0A8J6ZEV9-F1
#
_cell.length_a   1.000
_cell.length_b   1.000
_cell.length_c   1.000
_cell.angle_alpha   90.00
_cell.angle_beta   90.00
_cell.angle_gamma   90.00
#
_symmetry.space_group_name_H-M   'P 1'
#
loop_
_entity.id
_entity.type
_entity.pdbx_description
1 polymer ?
#
loop_
_entity_poly.entity_id
_entity_poly.type
_entity_poly.pdbx_seq_one_letter_code
_entity_poly.pdbx_strand_id
1 'polypeptide(L)' 'MTFQQLAIGSYFRLPGISYGCVYRKASSSCCSLNALLQPIRPTRKVIPLSAAEIAKYLAEKKELLNNLKI' A
#
# COMPACT_ATOMS: atom_id res chain seq x y z
N MET A 1 3.60 -0.80 -13.85
CA MET A 1 4.75 -1.63 -13.43
C MET A 1 4.28 -2.93 -12.80
N THR A 2 5.16 -3.90 -12.59
CA THR A 2 4.85 -5.14 -11.85
C THR A 2 5.31 -5.05 -10.39
N PHE A 3 4.74 -5.89 -9.53
CA PHE A 3 5.13 -5.97 -8.11
C PHE A 3 6.63 -6.29 -7.95
N GLN A 4 7.17 -7.17 -8.79
CA GLN A 4 8.59 -7.51 -8.78
C GLN A 4 9.50 -6.29 -8.98
N GLN A 5 9.13 -5.37 -9.87
CA GLN A 5 9.89 -4.15 -10.17
C GLN A 5 9.80 -3.06 -9.09
N LEU A 6 8.89 -3.20 -8.12
CA LEU A 6 8.72 -2.23 -7.04
C LEU A 6 9.83 -2.39 -5.99
N ALA A 7 10.34 -1.29 -5.42
CA ALA A 7 11.29 -1.39 -4.33
C ALA A 7 10.61 -1.89 -3.04
N ILE A 8 11.35 -2.64 -2.22
CA ILE A 8 10.87 -3.02 -0.88
C ILE A 8 10.68 -1.74 -0.05
N GLY A 9 9.57 -1.67 0.68
CA GLY A 9 9.17 -0.50 1.45
C GLY A 9 8.32 0.51 0.68
N SER A 10 8.25 0.44 -0.65
CA SER A 10 7.40 1.33 -1.46
C SER A 10 5.91 1.05 -1.26
N TYR A 11 5.12 2.11 -1.35
CA TYR A 11 3.66 2.05 -1.33
C TYR A 11 3.10 1.94 -2.74
N PHE A 12 2.04 1.15 -2.89
CA PHE A 12 1.39 0.91 -4.16
C PHE A 12 -0.09 0.58 -3.97
N ARG A 13 -0.85 0.68 -5.05
CA ARG A 13 -2.23 0.21 -5.14
C ARG A 13 -2.37 -0.83 -6.24
N LEU A 14 -3.40 -1.66 -6.12
CA LEU A 14 -3.76 -2.63 -7.15
C LEU A 14 -4.77 -1.98 -8.12
N PRO A 15 -4.60 -2.17 -9.44
CA PRO A 15 -5.58 -1.69 -10.40
C PRO A 15 -6.93 -2.38 -10.18
N GLY A 16 -8.03 -1.63 -10.30
CA GLY A 16 -9.39 -2.12 -10.10
C GLY A 16 -9.80 -2.29 -8.63
N ILE A 17 -8.95 -1.92 -7.67
CA ILE A 17 -9.29 -1.88 -6.24
C ILE A 17 -9.54 -0.42 -5.82
N SER A 18 -10.38 -0.23 -4.80
CA SER A 18 -10.68 1.08 -4.21
C SER A 18 -9.40 1.86 -3.87
N TYR A 19 -9.45 3.18 -4.07
CA TYR A 19 -8.33 4.11 -3.82
C TYR A 19 -7.87 4.12 -2.36
N GLY A 20 -8.72 3.72 -1.42
CA GLY A 20 -8.36 3.59 0.00
C GLY A 20 -7.50 2.37 0.34
N CYS A 21 -7.33 1.41 -0.58
CA CYS A 21 -6.51 0.23 -0.35
C CYS A 21 -5.05 0.49 -0.76
N VAL A 22 -4.28 1.02 0.18
CA VAL A 22 -2.85 1.28 0.01
C VAL A 22 -2.02 0.14 0.60
N TYR A 23 -1.25 -0.53 -0.25
CA TYR A 23 -0.37 -1.63 0.09
C TYR A 23 1.06 -1.13 0.24
N ARG A 24 1.87 -1.80 1.06
CA ARG A 24 3.32 -1.59 1.17
C ARG A 24 4.06 -2.86 0.78
N LYS A 25 5.08 -2.77 -0.07
CA LYS A 25 5.90 -3.95 -0.42
C LYS A 25 6.74 -4.37 0.77
N ALA A 26 6.58 -5.60 1.24
CA ALA A 26 7.32 -6.15 2.37
C ALA A 26 8.45 -7.07 1.90
N SER A 27 8.26 -7.81 0.80
CA SER A 27 9.26 -8.70 0.21
C SER A 27 8.99 -8.93 -1.28
N SER A 28 9.73 -9.83 -1.93
CA SER A 28 9.56 -10.21 -3.34
C SER A 28 8.23 -10.93 -3.64
N SER A 29 7.59 -11.53 -2.64
CA SER A 29 6.34 -12.29 -2.75
C SER A 29 5.22 -11.84 -1.79
N CYS A 30 5.48 -10.84 -0.93
CA CYS A 30 4.56 -10.41 0.12
C CYS A 30 4.41 -8.89 0.17
N CYS A 31 3.19 -8.43 0.40
CA CYS A 31 2.87 -7.03 0.68
C CYS A 31 2.06 -6.91 1.98
N SER A 32 2.01 -5.71 2.55
CA SER A 32 1.23 -5.42 3.75
C SER A 32 0.09 -4.45 3.43
N LEU A 33 -1.11 -4.75 3.92
CA LEU A 33 -2.26 -3.84 3.92
C LEU A 33 -2.68 -3.66 5.37
N ASN A 34 -2.67 -2.42 5.88
CA ASN A 34 -3.05 -2.16 7.28
C ASN A 34 -2.36 -3.07 8.32
N ALA A 35 -1.06 -3.32 8.15
CA ALA A 35 -0.23 -4.22 8.96
C ALA A 35 -0.50 -5.73 8.80
N LEU A 36 -1.48 -6.14 7.99
CA LEU A 36 -1.68 -7.54 7.61
C LEU A 36 -0.82 -7.89 6.40
N LEU A 37 0.07 -8.87 6.58
CA LEU A 37 0.90 -9.41 5.51
C LEU A 37 0.05 -10.32 4.61
N GLN A 38 0.14 -10.12 3.31
CA GLN A 38 -0.60 -10.84 2.30
C GLN A 38 0.34 -11.31 1.18
N PRO A 39 0.14 -12.53 0.67
CA PRO A 39 0.87 -12.99 -0.50
C PRO A 39 0.43 -12.22 -1.75
N ILE A 40 1.36 -11.95 -2.65
CA ILE A 40 1.08 -11.29 -3.93
C ILE A 40 1.92 -11.91 -5.04
N ARG A 41 1.30 -12.08 -6.22
CA ARG A 41 2.00 -12.59 -7.39
C ARG A 41 3.04 -11.57 -7.88
N PRO A 42 4.30 -11.96 -8.14
CA PRO A 42 5.36 -11.03 -8.56
C PRO A 42 5.05 -10.31 -9.89
N THR A 43 4.30 -10.98 -10.78
CA THR A 43 3.85 -10.45 -12.07
C THR A 43 2.60 -9.58 -11.98
N ARG A 44 2.00 -9.45 -10.79
CA ARG A 44 0.80 -8.63 -10.60
C ARG A 44 1.12 -7.17 -10.96
N LYS A 45 0.28 -6.56 -11.79
CA LYS A 45 0.38 -5.13 -12.09
C LYS A 45 0.06 -4.33 -10.84
N VAL A 46 0.91 -3.34 -10.56
CA VAL A 46 0.77 -2.41 -9.44
C VAL A 46 0.92 -0.98 -9.95
N ILE A 47 0.28 -0.06 -9.23
CA ILE A 47 0.39 1.37 -9.46
C ILE A 47 1.15 1.94 -8.25
N PRO A 48 2.40 2.41 -8.41
CA PRO A 48 3.16 2.99 -7.32
C PRO A 48 2.49 4.29 -6.89
N LEU A 49 2.56 4.60 -5.59
CA LEU A 49 2.08 5.88 -5.08
C LEU A 49 3.21 6.91 -5.09
N SER A 50 2.85 8.15 -5.40
CA SER A 50 3.74 9.30 -5.26
C SER A 50 3.92 9.69 -3.79
N ALA A 51 5.00 10.43 -3.47
CA ALA A 51 5.23 10.92 -2.11
C ALA A 51 4.04 11.73 -1.55
N ALA A 52 3.39 12.54 -2.38
CA ALA A 52 2.20 13.30 -2.00
C ALA A 52 1.00 12.40 -1.66
N GLU A 53 0.78 11.32 -2.43
CA GLU A 53 -0.30 10.35 -2.17
C GLU A 53 -0.01 9.55 -0.88
N ILE A 54 1.25 9.21 -0.63
CA ILE A 54 1.68 8.55 0.60
C ILE A 54 1.44 9.45 1.79
N ALA A 55 1.84 10.73 1.71
CA ALA A 55 1.62 11.71 2.77
C ALA A 55 0.12 11.88 3.08
N LYS A 56 -0.70 11.99 2.05
CA LYS A 56 -2.17 12.07 2.20
C LYS A 56 -2.73 10.84 2.89
N TYR A 57 -2.39 9.64 2.42
CA TYR A 57 -2.81 8.38 3.04
C TYR A 57 -2.41 8.28 4.52
N LEU A 58 -1.18 8.67 4.86
CA LEU A 58 -0.70 8.64 6.24
C LEU A 58 -1.42 9.66 7.13
N ALA A 59 -1.74 10.85 6.60
CA ALA A 59 -2.54 11.85 7.30
C ALA A 59 -3.96 11.33 7.57
N GLU A 60 -4.66 10.83 6.54
CA GLU A 60 -6.01 10.26 6.66
C GLU A 60 -6.04 9.09 7.65
N LYS A 61 -5.00 8.23 7.61
CA LYS A 61 -4.87 7.11 8.55
C LYS A 61 -4.65 7.57 9.99
N LYS A 62 -3.87 8.64 10.20
CA LYS A 62 -3.64 9.23 11.52
C LYS A 62 -4.92 9.86 12.06
N GLU A 63 -5.66 10.57 11.23
CA GLU A 63 -6.96 11.14 11.61
C GLU A 63 -7.98 10.05 11.96
N LEU A 64 -8.08 9.00 11.16
CA LEU A 64 -8.93 7.85 11.46
C LEU A 64 -8.56 7.21 12.81
N LEU A 65 -7.27 6.97 13.05
CA LEU A 65 -6.81 6.39 14.33
C LEU A 65 -7.12 7.32 15.52
N ASN A 66 -6.98 8.63 15.35
CA ASN A 66 -7.32 9.60 16.38
C ASN A 66 -8.82 9.61 16.67
N ASN A 67 -9.68 9.51 15.66
CA ASN A 67 -11.14 9.43 15.83
C ASN A 67 -11.61 8.10 16.44
N LEU A 68 -10.82 7.03 16.28
CA LEU A 68 -11.11 5.70 16.85
C LEU A 68 -10.58 5.52 18.28
N LYS A 69 -9.73 6.43 18.77
CA LYS A 69 -9.34 6.48 20.18
C LYS A 69 -10.50 7.10 20.97
N ILE A 70 -11.40 6.22 21.43
CA ILE A 70 -12.36 6.48 22.51
C ILE A 70 -11.59 6.59 23.83
#